data_AF-A0A0E9XZN7-F1
#
_entry.id   AF-A0A0E9XZN7-F1
#
_cell.length_a   1.000
_cell.length_b   1.000
_cell.length_c   1.000
_cell.angle_alpha   90.00
_cell.angle_beta   90.00
_cell.angle_gamma   90.00
#
_symmetry.space_group_name_H-M   'P 1'
#
loop_
_entity.id
_entity.type
_entity.pdbx_description
1 polymer ?
#
loop_
_entity_poly.entity_id
_entity_poly.type
_entity_poly.pdbx_seq_one_letter_code
_entity_poly.pdbx_strand_id
1 'polypeptide(L)'
;MRDSVEGMHARLLWMRVEGRLAYSLVMYIRNICALRKPYIQLTHTNDRHYYDTRHAFMGCFTLPLPKTNALKKTVMYRAMSTWNKLPQHLTQIISKISFKKKLKTAIIQKEFILGYI
;
A
#
# COMPACT_ATOMS: atom_id res chain seq x y z
N MET A 1 -23.20 7.00 -28.29
CA MET A 1 -22.25 7.50 -27.27
C MET A 1 -21.40 6.32 -26.84
N ARG A 2 -20.10 6.25 -27.22
CA ARG A 2 -19.24 5.13 -26.85
C ARG A 2 -18.78 5.33 -25.42
N ASP A 3 -19.27 4.50 -24.50
CA ASP A 3 -18.73 4.47 -23.14
C ASP A 3 -17.24 4.12 -23.21
N SER A 4 -16.38 4.96 -22.64
CA SER A 4 -14.95 4.65 -22.55
C SER A 4 -14.76 3.43 -21.65
N VAL A 5 -13.73 2.61 -21.93
CA VAL A 5 -13.37 1.45 -21.10
C VAL A 5 -13.17 1.87 -19.63
N GLU A 6 -12.70 3.10 -19.38
CA GLU A 6 -12.59 3.68 -18.05
C GLU A 6 -13.96 3.82 -17.35
N GLY A 7 -14.95 4.41 -18.04
CA GLY A 7 -16.29 4.62 -17.51
C GLY A 7 -17.02 3.31 -17.25
N MET A 8 -16.80 2.30 -18.10
CA MET A 8 -17.38 0.97 -17.93
C MET A 8 -16.77 0.23 -16.71
N HIS A 9 -15.46 0.32 -16.52
CA HIS A 9 -14.79 -0.26 -15.34
C HIS A 9 -15.25 0.38 -14.03
N ALA A 10 -15.43 1.70 -14.00
CA ALA A 10 -15.93 2.41 -12.83
C ALA A 10 -17.37 2.00 -12.48
N ARG A 11 -18.26 1.95 -13.48
CA ARG A 11 -19.67 1.55 -13.32
C ARG A 11 -19.84 0.11 -12.85
N LEU A 12 -19.03 -0.81 -13.38
CA LEU A 12 -19.07 -2.23 -13.02
C LEU A 12 -18.25 -2.57 -11.77
N LEU A 13 -17.60 -1.57 -11.15
CA LEU A 13 -16.65 -1.75 -10.05
C LEU A 13 -15.52 -2.74 -10.38
N TRP A 14 -15.13 -2.78 -11.65
CA TRP A 14 -14.08 -3.64 -12.17
C TRP A 14 -12.72 -2.96 -11.99
N MET A 15 -11.85 -3.59 -11.22
CA MET A 15 -10.47 -3.14 -11.07
C MET A 15 -9.63 -3.56 -12.28
N ARG A 16 -8.84 -2.61 -12.79
CA ARG A 16 -7.74 -2.85 -13.72
C ARG A 16 -6.68 -3.76 -13.11
N VAL A 17 -5.83 -4.35 -13.94
CA VAL A 17 -4.71 -5.20 -13.50
C VAL A 17 -3.84 -4.46 -12.49
N GLU A 18 -3.46 -3.22 -12.77
CA GLU A 18 -2.67 -2.37 -11.84
C GLU A 18 -3.37 -2.21 -10.48
N GLY A 19 -4.68 -1.94 -10.48
CA GLY A 19 -5.47 -1.84 -9.26
C GLY A 19 -5.55 -3.15 -8.48
N ARG A 20 -5.64 -4.29 -9.18
CA ARG A 20 -5.60 -5.62 -8.55
C ARG A 20 -4.22 -5.91 -7.95
N LEU A 21 -3.14 -5.53 -8.61
CA LEU A 21 -1.78 -5.67 -8.10
C LEU A 21 -1.58 -4.81 -6.85
N ALA A 22 -1.99 -3.53 -6.91
CA ALA A 22 -1.94 -2.61 -5.76
C ALA A 22 -2.71 -3.15 -4.56
N TYR A 23 -3.94 -3.61 -4.80
CA TYR A 23 -4.79 -4.22 -3.78
C TYR A 23 -4.09 -5.41 -3.13
N SER A 24 -3.54 -6.33 -3.93
CA SER A 24 -2.82 -7.51 -3.43
C SER A 24 -1.59 -7.14 -2.61
N LEU A 25 -0.78 -6.17 -3.06
CA LEU A 25 0.39 -5.68 -2.35
C LEU A 25 0.04 -5.05 -0.99
N VAL A 26 -1.00 -4.20 -0.96
CA VAL A 26 -1.47 -3.56 0.27
C VAL A 26 -2.06 -4.60 1.24
N MET A 27 -2.83 -5.56 0.73
CA MET A 27 -3.36 -6.65 1.56
C MET A 27 -2.26 -7.56 2.11
N TYR A 28 -1.22 -7.82 1.31
CA TYR A 28 -0.05 -8.59 1.72
C TYR A 28 0.65 -7.94 2.92
N ILE A 29 1.03 -6.66 2.80
CA ILE A 29 1.73 -5.96 3.89
C ILE A 29 0.84 -5.80 5.13
N ARG A 30 -0.46 -5.54 4.95
CA ARG A 30 -1.40 -5.45 6.07
C ARG A 30 -1.52 -6.76 6.85
N ASN A 31 -1.56 -7.89 6.14
CA ASN A 31 -1.60 -9.20 6.79
C ASN A 31 -0.29 -9.45 7.57
N ILE A 32 0.86 -9.05 7.03
CA ILE A 32 2.15 -9.13 7.76
C ILE A 32 2.10 -8.31 9.05
N CYS A 33 1.61 -7.05 8.99
CA CYS A 33 1.45 -6.20 10.17
C CYS A 33 0.48 -6.79 11.19
N ALA A 34 -0.66 -7.30 10.73
CA ALA A 34 -1.68 -7.89 11.60
C ALA A 34 -1.19 -9.17 12.30
N LEU A 35 -0.35 -9.96 11.63
CA LEU A 35 0.24 -11.18 12.20
C LEU A 35 1.33 -10.89 13.24
N ARG A 36 1.76 -9.62 13.41
CA ARG A 36 2.84 -9.22 14.33
C ARG A 36 4.13 -10.05 14.20
N LYS A 37 4.34 -10.76 13.09
CA LYS A 37 5.53 -11.58 12.88
C LYS A 37 6.58 -10.75 12.13
N PRO A 38 7.68 -10.35 12.79
CA PRO A 38 8.73 -9.57 12.16
C PRO A 38 9.63 -10.51 11.36
N TYR A 39 9.12 -11.14 10.30
CA TYR A 39 9.96 -11.95 9.40
C TYR A 39 10.82 -11.10 8.48
N ILE A 40 10.56 -9.80 8.46
CA ILE A 40 11.34 -8.86 7.70
C ILE A 40 12.00 -8.02 8.76
N GLN A 41 13.28 -8.28 8.96
CA GLN A 41 14.21 -7.27 9.45
C GLN A 41 14.07 -6.05 8.53
N LEU A 42 13.07 -5.22 8.82
CA LEU A 42 13.12 -3.79 8.57
C LEU A 42 14.23 -3.30 9.50
N THR A 43 15.46 -3.57 9.11
CA THR A 43 16.65 -3.13 9.82
C THR A 43 16.62 -1.61 9.77
N HIS A 44 16.12 -1.04 10.86
CA HIS A 44 16.57 0.25 11.31
C HIS A 44 18.08 0.13 11.48
N THR A 45 18.86 0.83 10.66
CA THR A 45 20.30 0.90 10.89
C THR A 45 20.52 1.79 12.12
N ASN A 46 20.65 1.14 13.27
CA ASN A 46 21.10 1.63 14.57
C ASN A 46 20.22 2.49 15.49
N ASP A 47 19.39 3.44 15.07
CA ASP A 47 18.79 4.35 16.07
C ASP A 47 17.36 4.00 16.52
N ARG A 48 17.22 3.13 17.54
CA ARG A 48 16.07 3.27 18.45
C ARG A 48 16.26 4.57 19.26
N HIS A 49 15.99 5.71 18.64
CA HIS A 49 15.73 6.91 19.40
C HIS A 49 14.36 6.73 20.08
N TYR A 50 14.31 7.02 21.37
CA TYR A 50 13.13 6.96 22.24
C TYR A 50 12.07 8.03 21.88
N TYR A 51 12.11 8.54 20.66
CA TYR A 51 11.29 9.63 20.17
C TYR A 51 10.42 9.13 19.02
N ASP A 52 9.11 9.28 19.16
CA ASP A 52 8.14 9.09 18.08
C ASP A 52 8.40 10.12 16.98
N THR A 53 9.28 9.79 16.04
CA THR A 53 9.48 10.61 14.85
C THR A 53 8.15 10.67 14.06
N ARG A 54 7.85 11.81 13.44
CA ARG A 54 6.55 12.07 12.76
C ARG A 54 6.14 10.98 11.74
N HIS A 55 7.08 10.20 11.23
CA HIS A 55 6.81 9.06 10.34
C HIS A 55 6.20 7.85 11.05
N ALA A 56 6.54 7.58 12.31
CA ALA A 56 5.92 6.53 13.12
C ALA A 56 4.44 6.86 13.41
N PHE A 57 4.12 8.14 13.68
CA PHE A 57 2.75 8.60 13.92
C PHE A 57 1.82 8.44 12.71
N MET A 58 2.36 8.51 11.49
CA MET A 58 1.60 8.38 10.23
C MET A 58 1.40 6.91 9.78
N GLY A 59 2.07 5.94 10.43
CA GLY A 59 1.98 4.53 10.06
C GLY A 59 2.63 4.18 8.71
N CYS A 60 3.61 4.99 8.27
CA CYS A 60 4.37 4.75 7.03
C CYS A 60 5.57 3.84 7.29
N PHE A 61 5.95 3.04 6.29
CA PHE A 61 7.18 2.25 6.31
C PHE A 61 8.38 3.09 5.91
N THR A 62 9.52 2.87 6.56
CA THR A 62 10.81 3.34 6.05
C THR A 62 11.25 2.43 4.91
N LEU A 63 11.42 2.99 3.71
CA LEU A 63 11.93 2.27 2.56
C LEU A 63 13.48 2.31 2.57
N PRO A 64 14.17 1.17 2.44
CA PRO A 64 15.62 1.18 2.27
C PRO A 64 15.99 1.91 0.97
N LEU A 65 17.07 2.71 1.00
CA LEU A 65 17.53 3.41 -0.19
C LEU A 65 18.01 2.38 -1.23
N PRO A 66 17.36 2.28 -2.41
CA PRO A 66 17.74 1.28 -3.39
C PRO A 66 19.03 1.69 -4.09
N LYS A 67 20.11 0.95 -3.83
CA LYS A 67 21.39 1.10 -4.57
C LYS A 67 21.26 0.64 -6.03
N THR A 68 20.32 -0.26 -6.31
CA THR A 68 20.04 -0.79 -7.65
C THR A 68 18.54 -0.93 -7.88
N ASN A 69 18.13 -1.04 -9.16
CA ASN A 69 16.74 -1.30 -9.52
C ASN A 69 16.25 -2.71 -9.09
N ALA A 70 17.16 -3.62 -8.73
CA ALA A 70 16.79 -4.96 -8.26
C ALA A 70 15.94 -4.89 -6.98
N LEU A 71 16.30 -4.01 -6.03
CA LEU A 71 15.55 -3.84 -4.79
C LEU A 71 14.13 -3.31 -5.05
N LYS A 72 13.99 -2.35 -5.99
CA LYS A 72 12.70 -1.78 -6.37
C LYS A 72 11.74 -2.80 -6.98
N LYS A 73 12.26 -3.87 -7.59
CA LYS A 73 11.46 -4.96 -8.18
C LYS A 73 10.94 -5.96 -7.15
N THR A 74 11.49 -5.96 -5.93
CA THR A 74 11.05 -6.90 -4.88
C THR A 74 9.61 -6.64 -4.45
N VAL A 75 8.87 -7.71 -4.15
CA VAL A 75 7.47 -7.62 -3.69
C VAL A 75 7.37 -6.78 -2.41
N MET A 76 8.31 -6.94 -1.48
CA MET A 76 8.29 -6.21 -0.22
C MET A 76 8.48 -4.71 -0.43
N TYR A 77 9.47 -4.30 -1.23
CA TYR A 77 9.69 -2.88 -1.53
C TYR A 77 8.46 -2.25 -2.19
N ARG A 78 7.87 -2.94 -3.18
CA ARG A 78 6.66 -2.49 -3.86
C ARG A 78 5.47 -2.41 -2.91
N ALA A 79 5.31 -3.37 -2.01
CA ALA A 79 4.22 -3.37 -1.03
C ALA A 79 4.33 -2.22 -0.03
N MET A 80 5.52 -1.99 0.54
CA MET A 80 5.76 -0.85 1.43
C MET A 80 5.59 0.49 0.71
N SER A 81 6.12 0.60 -0.51
CA SER A 81 5.97 1.82 -1.32
C SER A 81 4.51 2.10 -1.66
N THR A 82 3.73 1.06 -1.96
CA THR A 82 2.29 1.20 -2.22
C THR A 82 1.52 1.56 -0.96
N TRP A 83 1.88 0.99 0.20
CA TRP A 83 1.28 1.34 1.48
C TRP A 83 1.48 2.81 1.84
N ASN A 84 2.70 3.34 1.64
CA ASN A 84 3.02 4.73 1.96
C ASN A 84 2.28 5.75 1.08
N LYS A 85 1.70 5.31 -0.05
CA LYS A 85 0.86 6.15 -0.91
C LYS A 85 -0.61 6.15 -0.48
N LEU A 86 -1.00 5.32 0.49
CA LEU A 86 -2.38 5.26 0.94
C LEU A 86 -2.75 6.52 1.73
N PRO A 87 -3.97 7.06 1.53
CA PRO A 87 -4.53 8.06 2.41
C PRO A 87 -4.56 7.58 3.87
N GLN A 88 -4.26 8.48 4.81
CA GLN A 88 -4.20 8.18 6.24
C GLN A 88 -5.52 7.60 6.78
N HIS A 89 -6.67 8.05 6.24
CA HIS A 89 -7.97 7.55 6.64
C HIS A 89 -8.17 6.05 6.31
N LEU A 90 -7.40 5.49 5.38
CA LEU A 90 -7.40 4.05 5.09
C LEU A 90 -6.49 3.29 6.06
N THR A 91 -5.31 3.83 6.38
CA THR A 91 -4.33 3.16 7.26
C THR A 91 -4.83 3.02 8.70
N GLN A 92 -5.70 3.92 9.14
CA GLN A 92 -6.33 3.88 10.47
C GLN A 92 -7.46 2.84 10.62
N ILE A 93 -7.88 2.16 9.54
CA ILE A 93 -9.00 1.21 9.63
C ILE A 93 -8.54 -0.11 10.25
N ILE A 94 -9.00 -0.36 11.47
CA ILE A 94 -8.69 -1.58 12.24
C ILE A 94 -9.39 -2.81 11.63
N SER A 95 -10.69 -2.70 11.30
CA SER A 95 -11.47 -3.83 10.78
C SER A 95 -10.95 -4.32 9.43
N LYS A 96 -10.67 -5.62 9.33
CA LYS A 96 -10.19 -6.24 8.09
C LYS A 96 -11.17 -6.03 6.94
N ILE A 97 -12.46 -6.26 7.22
CA ILE A 97 -13.56 -6.19 6.26
C ILE A 97 -13.75 -4.75 5.76
N SER A 98 -13.83 -3.79 6.67
CA SER A 98 -14.06 -2.38 6.33
C SER A 98 -12.94 -1.81 5.48
N PHE A 99 -11.69 -2.16 5.80
CA PHE A 99 -10.54 -1.74 5.01
C PHE A 99 -10.54 -2.35 3.61
N LYS A 100 -10.86 -3.64 3.45
CA LYS A 100 -10.95 -4.27 2.12
C LYS A 100 -11.96 -3.53 1.23
N LYS A 101 -13.13 -3.20 1.79
CA LYS A 101 -14.18 -2.48 1.07
C LYS A 101 -13.71 -1.07 0.68
N LYS A 102 -13.22 -0.29 1.64
CA LYS A 102 -12.75 1.09 1.41
C LYS A 102 -11.54 1.16 0.47
N LEU A 103 -10.58 0.24 0.61
CA LEU A 103 -9.43 0.13 -0.28
C LEU A 103 -9.84 -0.15 -1.73
N LYS A 104 -10.78 -1.07 -1.95
CA LYS A 104 -11.31 -1.36 -3.29
C LYS A 104 -11.94 -0.11 -3.91
N THR A 105 -12.74 0.62 -3.14
CA THR A 105 -13.37 1.87 -3.58
C THR A 105 -12.32 2.93 -3.92
N ALA A 106 -11.34 3.16 -3.04
CA ALA A 106 -10.26 4.12 -3.25
C ALA A 106 -9.43 3.83 -4.52
N ILE A 107 -9.15 2.55 -4.79
CA ILE A 107 -8.44 2.12 -6.01
C ILE A 107 -9.27 2.39 -7.27
N ILE A 108 -10.57 2.10 -7.24
CA ILE A 108 -11.47 2.35 -8.38
C ILE A 108 -11.62 3.86 -8.64
N GLN A 109 -11.70 4.66 -7.58
CA GLN A 109 -11.78 6.12 -7.64
C GLN A 109 -10.44 6.80 -7.93
N LYS A 110 -9.35 6.04 -8.06
CA LYS A 110 -7.98 6.55 -8.29
C LYS A 110 -7.55 7.59 -7.25
N GLU A 111 -7.93 7.41 -5.98
CA GLU A 111 -7.60 8.35 -4.89
C GLU A 111 -6.09 8.48 -4.60
N PHE A 112 -5.28 7.55 -5.11
CA PHE A 112 -3.82 7.58 -4.99
C PHE A 112 -3.15 7.02 -6.25
N ILE A 113 -1.94 7.52 -6.54
CA ILE A 113 -1.21 7.18 -7.76
C ILE A 113 -0.60 5.78 -7.62
N LEU A 114 -1.10 4.83 -8.42
CA LEU A 114 -0.53 3.49 -8.61
C LEU A 114 0.74 3.56 -9.48
N GLY A 115 1.67 4.46 -9.17
CA GLY A 115 2.86 4.69 -10.01
C GLY A 115 3.64 3.39 -10.19
N TYR A 116 4.05 3.12 -11.43
CA TYR A 116 4.74 1.91 -11.93
C TYR A 116 4.87 0.80 -10.88
N ILE A 117 3.76 0.10 -10.65
CA ILE A 117 3.77 -1.16 -9.90
C ILE A 117 4.57 -2.16 -10.70
#